data_AF-A0A8I0T6I6-F1
#
_entry.id   AF-A0A8I0T6I6-F1
#
_cell.length_a   1.000
_cell.length_b   1.000
_cell.length_c   1.000
_cell.angle_alpha   90.00
_cell.angle_beta   90.00
_cell.angle_gamma   90.00
#
_symmetry.space_group_name_H-M   'P 1'
#
loop_
_entity.id
_entity.type
_entity.pdbx_description
1 polymer ?
#
loop_
_entity_poly.entity_id
_entity_poly.type
_entity_poly.pdbx_seq_one_letter_code
_entity_poly.pdbx_strand_id
1 'polypeptide(L)'
;MDKHSILLSTTDLDSRITYANQSFCEVAGYTIGEMLGQPHNLVRNKDMPKAAFKNMWSTIQRGDSWMGPVKNLAKNGDYYWVNAFVTPIRDTKGEIVEYQSVRTAPSPETL
;
A
#
# COMPACT_ATOMS: atom_id res chain seq x y z
N MET A 1 -4.34 4.21 14.76
CA MET A 1 -3.22 4.84 14.05
C MET A 1 -3.16 6.30 14.46
N ASP A 2 -2.00 6.77 14.91
CA ASP A 2 -1.82 8.19 15.22
C ASP A 2 -1.97 9.03 13.93
N LYS A 3 -2.51 10.26 14.04
CA LYS A 3 -2.77 11.13 12.87
C LYS A 3 -1.50 11.51 12.11
N HIS A 4 -0.32 11.40 12.74
CA HIS A 4 0.98 11.71 12.14
C HIS A 4 1.73 10.46 11.65
N SER A 5 1.16 9.26 11.81
CA SER A 5 1.79 8.03 11.33
C SER A 5 1.72 7.93 9.82
N ILE A 6 2.88 7.88 9.18
CA ILE A 6 3.02 7.58 7.75
C ILE A 6 3.39 6.10 7.61
N LEU A 7 2.60 5.34 6.87
CA LEU A 7 2.93 3.95 6.55
C LEU A 7 3.57 3.90 5.17
N LEU A 8 4.75 3.29 5.08
CA LEU A 8 5.52 3.19 3.84
C LEU A 8 5.70 1.73 3.47
N SER A 9 5.56 1.43 2.18
CA SER A 9 5.97 0.15 1.61
C SER A 9 6.47 0.29 0.19
N THR A 10 7.46 -0.51 -0.17
CA THR A 10 7.93 -0.69 -1.55
C THR A 10 7.67 -2.12 -1.98
N THR A 11 7.32 -2.32 -3.25
CA THR A 11 7.19 -3.63 -3.87
C THR A 11 7.95 -3.70 -5.17
N ASP A 12 8.33 -4.92 -5.55
CA ASP A 12 8.70 -5.21 -6.94
C ASP A 12 7.46 -5.15 -7.88
N LEU A 13 7.69 -5.42 -9.17
CA LEU A 13 6.64 -5.41 -10.19
C LEU A 13 5.62 -6.55 -10.02
N ASP A 14 5.99 -7.64 -9.36
CA ASP A 14 5.12 -8.75 -8.98
C ASP A 14 4.35 -8.48 -7.67
N SER A 15 4.44 -7.25 -7.16
CA SER A 15 3.80 -6.79 -5.93
C SER A 15 4.29 -7.48 -4.66
N ARG A 16 5.50 -8.05 -4.67
CA ARG A 16 6.12 -8.58 -3.46
C ARG A 16 6.80 -7.46 -2.69
N ILE A 17 6.59 -7.43 -1.39
CA ILE A 17 7.12 -6.38 -0.51
C ILE A 17 8.65 -6.50 -0.44
N THR A 18 9.35 -5.45 -0.86
CA THR A 18 10.81 -5.32 -0.75
C THR A 18 11.22 -4.45 0.43
N TYR A 19 10.31 -3.61 0.93
CA TYR A 19 10.52 -2.76 2.09
C TYR A 19 9.19 -2.39 2.76
N ALA A 20 9.21 -2.25 4.08
CA ALA A 20 8.15 -1.62 4.86
C ALA A 20 8.79 -0.87 6.05
N ASN A 21 8.25 0.31 6.39
CA ASN A 21 8.72 1.01 7.58
C ASN A 21 8.13 0.41 8.87
N GLN A 22 8.74 0.76 10.00
CA GLN A 22 8.33 0.26 11.31
C GLN A 22 6.86 0.57 11.63
N SER A 23 6.38 1.77 11.32
CA SER A 23 4.98 2.14 11.54
C SER A 23 4.00 1.28 10.76
N PHE A 24 4.34 0.89 9.52
CA PHE A 24 3.49 -0.02 8.75
C PHE A 24 3.45 -1.42 9.38
N CYS A 25 4.61 -1.95 9.79
CA CYS A 25 4.73 -3.22 10.51
C CYS A 25 3.84 -3.24 11.77
N GLU A 26 3.96 -2.20 12.60
CA GLU A 26 3.20 -2.07 13.85
C GLU A 26 1.69 -1.98 13.63
N VAL A 27 1.24 -1.13 12.70
CA VAL A 27 -0.19 -0.95 12.42
C VAL A 27 -0.80 -2.21 11.78
N ALA A 28 -0.06 -2.89 10.89
CA ALA A 28 -0.53 -4.11 10.26
C ALA A 28 -0.40 -5.35 11.16
N GLY A 29 0.40 -5.27 12.24
CA GLY A 29 0.63 -6.37 13.18
C GLY A 29 1.59 -7.44 12.66
N TYR A 30 2.48 -7.11 11.73
CA TYR A 30 3.51 -8.03 11.22
C TYR A 30 4.90 -7.53 11.57
N THR A 31 5.85 -8.45 11.69
CA THR A 31 7.27 -8.06 11.66
C THR A 31 7.74 -7.81 10.23
N ILE A 32 8.82 -7.06 10.04
CA ILE A 32 9.41 -6.86 8.71
C ILE A 32 9.79 -8.19 8.06
N GLY A 33 10.32 -9.15 8.83
CA GLY A 33 10.67 -10.48 8.32
C GLY A 33 9.48 -11.30 7.82
N GLU A 34 8.29 -11.08 8.37
CA GLU A 34 7.06 -11.69 7.89
C GLU A 34 6.50 -10.99 6.65
N MET A 35 6.79 -9.70 6.47
CA MET A 35 6.33 -8.94 5.30
C MET A 35 7.22 -9.13 4.08
N LEU A 36 8.55 -9.17 4.27
CA LEU A 36 9.49 -9.21 3.16
C LEU A 36 9.26 -10.43 2.25
N GLY A 37 9.22 -10.17 0.94
CA GLY A 37 8.95 -11.15 -0.09
C GLY A 37 7.49 -11.59 -0.19
N GLN A 38 6.60 -11.24 0.75
CA GLN A 38 5.19 -11.57 0.66
C GLN A 38 4.47 -10.67 -0.34
N PRO A 39 3.41 -11.18 -1.01
CA PRO A 39 2.58 -10.32 -1.84
C PRO A 39 1.91 -9.23 -0.98
N HIS A 40 1.83 -8.01 -1.52
CA HIS A 40 1.28 -6.84 -0.81
C HIS A 40 -0.18 -7.05 -0.38
N ASN A 41 -0.91 -7.92 -1.09
CA ASN A 41 -2.26 -8.31 -0.72
C ASN A 41 -2.37 -9.03 0.64
N LEU A 42 -1.26 -9.31 1.32
CA LEU A 42 -1.19 -9.75 2.72
C LEU A 42 -2.06 -8.89 3.65
N VAL A 43 -2.08 -7.56 3.43
CA VAL A 43 -2.87 -6.62 4.26
C VAL A 43 -4.21 -6.24 3.63
N ARG A 44 -4.63 -6.92 2.56
CA ARG A 44 -5.85 -6.56 1.83
C ARG A 44 -7.10 -6.98 2.59
N ASN A 45 -8.02 -6.05 2.78
CA ASN A 45 -9.36 -6.40 3.25
C ASN A 45 -10.25 -6.93 2.10
N LYS A 46 -11.01 -8.00 2.34
CA LYS A 46 -11.93 -8.62 1.37
C LYS A 46 -13.09 -7.70 0.96
N ASP A 47 -13.44 -6.73 1.80
CA ASP A 47 -14.55 -5.80 1.58
C ASP A 47 -14.19 -4.71 0.55
N MET A 48 -12.91 -4.56 0.19
CA MET A 48 -12.50 -3.58 -0.80
C MET A 48 -13.01 -3.96 -2.20
N PRO A 49 -13.73 -3.07 -2.90
CA PRO A 49 -14.27 -3.35 -4.22
C PRO A 49 -13.17 -3.74 -5.22
N LYS A 50 -13.42 -4.79 -6.00
CA LYS A 50 -12.50 -5.22 -7.08
C LYS A 50 -12.23 -4.09 -8.09
N ALA A 51 -13.21 -3.22 -8.31
CA ALA A 51 -13.09 -2.07 -9.20
C ALA A 51 -12.03 -1.06 -8.73
N ALA A 52 -11.88 -0.85 -7.42
CA ALA A 52 -10.88 0.07 -6.86
C ALA A 52 -9.45 -0.40 -7.18
N PHE A 53 -9.17 -1.69 -6.97
CA PHE A 53 -7.87 -2.27 -7.33
C PHE A 53 -7.65 -2.33 -8.84
N LYS A 54 -8.69 -2.62 -9.62
CA LYS A 54 -8.59 -2.58 -11.09
C LYS A 54 -8.18 -1.19 -11.57
N ASN A 55 -8.80 -0.14 -11.01
CA ASN A 55 -8.44 1.24 -11.31
C ASN A 55 -7.00 1.54 -10.89
N MET A 56 -6.61 1.21 -9.66
CA MET A 56 -5.23 1.36 -9.17
C MET A 56 -4.21 0.72 -10.11
N TRP A 57 -4.37 -0.57 -10.43
CA TRP A 57 -3.46 -1.30 -11.31
C TRP A 57 -3.39 -0.66 -12.70
N SER A 58 -4.54 -0.34 -13.30
CA SER A 58 -4.58 0.30 -14.61
C SER A 58 -3.84 1.64 -14.63
N THR A 59 -3.82 2.37 -13.52
CA THR A 59 -3.17 3.68 -13.40
C THR A 59 -1.66 3.52 -13.23
N ILE A 60 -1.21 2.74 -12.24
CA ILE A 60 0.23 2.62 -11.96
C ILE A 60 0.99 1.84 -13.03
N GLN A 61 0.34 0.93 -13.76
CA GLN A 61 0.96 0.23 -14.88
C GLN A 61 1.13 1.09 -16.13
N ARG A 62 0.34 2.17 -16.29
CA ARG A 62 0.60 3.21 -17.30
C ARG A 62 1.70 4.17 -16.85
N GLY A 63 2.13 4.06 -15.59
CA GLY A 63 3.15 4.91 -15.00
C GLY A 63 2.62 6.21 -14.41
N ASP A 64 1.31 6.30 -14.17
CA ASP A 64 0.67 7.39 -13.46
C ASP A 64 0.60 7.07 -11.95
N SER A 65 0.67 8.08 -11.08
CA SER A 65 0.38 7.87 -9.65
C SER A 65 -1.11 7.66 -9.40
N TRP A 66 -1.44 6.83 -8.42
CA TRP A 66 -2.81 6.56 -7.98
C TRP A 66 -3.03 7.04 -6.55
N MET A 67 -4.22 7.56 -6.27
CA MET A 67 -4.63 7.93 -4.91
C MET A 67 -6.03 7.42 -4.62
N GLY A 68 -6.25 6.91 -3.41
CA GLY A 68 -7.59 6.57 -2.95
C GLY A 68 -7.65 5.96 -1.56
N PRO A 69 -8.87 5.89 -0.98
CA PRO A 69 -9.08 5.23 0.29
C PRO A 69 -8.92 3.72 0.15
N VAL A 70 -8.25 3.09 1.12
CA VAL A 70 -8.05 1.64 1.18
C VAL A 70 -8.35 1.14 2.58
N LYS A 71 -9.22 0.13 2.67
CA LYS A 71 -9.43 -0.68 3.88
C LYS A 71 -8.42 -1.82 3.89
N ASN A 72 -7.56 -1.85 4.91
CA ASN A 72 -6.61 -2.92 5.13
C ASN A 72 -7.07 -3.82 6.29
N LEU A 73 -6.55 -5.04 6.31
CA LEU A 73 -6.76 -6.04 7.35
C LEU A 73 -5.42 -6.28 8.06
N ALA A 74 -5.40 -6.09 9.37
CA ALA A 74 -4.24 -6.40 10.21
C ALA A 74 -4.20 -7.91 10.52
N LYS A 75 -3.02 -8.40 10.91
CA LYS A 75 -2.77 -9.83 11.20
C LYS A 75 -3.73 -10.42 12.25
N ASN A 76 -4.15 -9.61 13.21
CA ASN A 76 -5.05 -10.00 14.30
C ASN A 76 -6.54 -10.06 13.88
N GLY A 77 -6.86 -9.67 12.64
CA GLY A 77 -8.24 -9.63 12.12
C GLY A 77 -8.93 -8.27 12.21
N ASP A 78 -8.31 -7.27 12.85
CA ASP A 78 -8.81 -5.89 12.84
C ASP A 78 -8.64 -5.24 11.48
N TYR A 79 -9.35 -4.14 11.22
CA TYR A 79 -9.17 -3.35 10.01
C TYR A 79 -8.83 -1.90 10.32
N TYR A 80 -8.16 -1.27 9.36
CA TYR A 80 -7.85 0.15 9.40
C TYR A 80 -8.00 0.75 8.01
N TRP A 81 -8.45 1.99 7.98
CA TRP A 81 -8.56 2.79 6.76
C TRP A 81 -7.34 3.67 6.61
N VAL A 82 -6.91 3.85 5.36
CA VAL A 82 -5.86 4.78 4.97
C VAL A 82 -6.25 5.52 3.70
N ASN A 83 -5.70 6.71 3.53
CA ASN A 83 -5.55 7.31 2.21
C ASN A 83 -4.21 6.85 1.64
N ALA A 84 -4.23 6.06 0.58
CA ALA A 84 -3.03 5.54 -0.06
C ALA A 84 -2.67 6.37 -1.29
N PHE A 85 -1.40 6.73 -1.40
CA PHE A 85 -0.78 7.29 -2.60
C PHE A 85 0.25 6.28 -3.11
N VAL A 86 0.05 5.78 -4.34
CA VAL A 86 0.88 4.75 -4.96
C VAL A 86 1.57 5.34 -6.17
N THR A 87 2.90 5.24 -6.23
CA THR A 87 3.72 5.82 -7.29
C THR A 87 4.58 4.73 -7.94
N PRO A 88 4.53 4.59 -9.28
CA PRO A 88 5.50 3.80 -10.02
C PRO A 88 6.84 4.54 -10.09
N ILE A 89 7.92 3.86 -9.72
CA ILE A 89 9.27 4.41 -9.78
C ILE A 89 9.96 3.89 -11.04
N ARG A 90 10.64 4.79 -11.74
CA ARG A 90 11.32 4.50 -13.00
C ARG A 90 12.83 4.54 -12.83
N ASP A 91 13.52 3.70 -13.58
CA ASP A 91 14.98 3.76 -13.72
C ASP A 91 15.43 4.88 -14.68
N THR A 92 16.73 4.95 -14.94
CA THR A 92 17.33 5.94 -15.86
C THR A 92 16.93 5.74 -17.32
N LYS A 93 16.37 4.57 -17.70
CA LYS A 93 15.84 4.28 -19.04
C LYS A 93 14.35 4.60 -19.15
N GLY A 94 13.70 4.96 -18.04
CA GLY A 94 12.27 5.26 -17.98
C GLY A 94 11.38 4.02 -17.76
N GLU A 95 11.97 2.85 -17.51
CA GLU A 95 11.25 1.61 -17.24
C GLU A 95 10.80 1.59 -15.78
N ILE A 96 9.55 1.18 -15.52
CA ILE A 96 9.06 1.04 -14.14
C ILE A 96 9.78 -0.16 -13.52
N VAL A 97 10.40 0.04 -12.35
CA VAL A 97 11.18 -1.00 -11.66
C VAL A 97 10.62 -1.38 -10.29
N GLU A 98 9.81 -0.51 -9.69
CA GLU A 98 9.16 -0.78 -8.41
C GLU A 98 7.91 0.09 -8.23
N TYR A 99 7.08 -0.28 -7.25
CA TYR A 99 5.97 0.54 -6.78
C TYR A 99 6.21 0.95 -5.34
N GLN A 100 6.02 2.23 -5.05
CA GLN A 100 6.07 2.76 -3.69
C GLN A 100 4.69 3.21 -3.26
N SER A 101 4.36 3.01 -1.99
CA SER A 101 3.11 3.47 -1.41
C SER A 101 3.34 4.20 -0.10
N VAL A 102 2.77 5.40 -0.04
CA VAL A 102 2.65 6.22 1.17
C VAL A 102 1.20 6.16 1.62
N ARG A 103 0.98 5.94 2.91
CA ARG A 103 -0.37 5.88 3.50
C ARG A 103 -0.45 6.82 4.69
N THR A 104 -1.53 7.58 4.74
CA THR A 104 -1.85 8.47 5.86
C THR A 104 -3.22 8.13 6.43
N ALA A 105 -3.49 8.66 7.62
CA ALA A 105 -4.82 8.56 8.21
C ALA A 105 -5.84 9.22 7.27
N PRO A 106 -7.06 8.65 7.13
CA PRO A 106 -8.13 9.32 6.42
C PRO A 106 -8.34 10.71 7.02
N SER A 107 -8.51 11.72 6.17
CA SER A 107 -9.00 13.02 6.67
C SER A 107 -10.50 12.89 6.94
N PRO A 108 -11.07 13.66 7.87
CA PRO A 108 -12.53 13.70 8.07
C PRO A 108 -13.33 14.03 6.80
N GLU A 109 -12.68 14.62 5.79
CA GLU A 109 -13.29 14.98 4.50
C GLU A 109 -13.30 13.82 3.49
N THR A 110 -12.61 12.71 3.78
CA THR A 110 -12.53 11.52 2.89
C THR A 110 -13.38 10.33 3.37
N LEU A 111 -14.17 10.49 4.43
CA LEU A 111 -15.15 9.52 4.95
C LEU A 111 -16.58 9.98 4.64
#